data_AF-A0A511T413-F1
#
_entry.id   AF-A0A511T413-F1
#
_cell.length_a   1.000
_cell.length_b   1.000
_cell.length_c   1.000
_cell.angle_alpha   90.00
_cell.angle_beta   90.00
_cell.angle_gamma   90.00
#
_symmetry.space_group_name_H-M   'P 1'
#
loop_
_entity.id
_entity.type
_entity.pdbx_description
1 polymer ?
#
loop_
_entity_poly.entity_id
_entity_poly.type
_entity_poly.pdbx_seq_one_letter_code
_entity_poly.pdbx_strand_id
1 'polypeptide(L)'
;MKLLKKVLLGTFLLTMVFFLFIGQSWVLQVPFLLAFGWLDFLKSVGPSVTFRWGAIGEALLVAGILAVGSHLFLRWLWRQLQSERAEAGAWRVRWSVSLLLLLVLFFGATMASVGIGHHVGWLMAGREALVRGSWPRWRMERAWNSRGLCLAAVTRLEAGTPLADIPRYLLQDPETREPSENHYVVSRVEPGGETGFLVFARDPLALKSDGGVRCSKSQRPDEVESLDAEAVARWLAGAAPVVGSTP
;
A
#
# COMPACT_ATOMS: atom_id res chain seq x y z
N MET A 1 -38.22 22.52 13.84
CA MET A 1 -36.76 22.34 13.58
C MET A 1 -36.00 21.57 14.66
N LYS A 2 -36.14 21.87 15.98
CA LYS A 2 -35.37 21.16 17.03
C LYS A 2 -35.65 19.65 17.11
N LEU A 3 -36.91 19.24 16.95
CA LEU A 3 -37.31 17.82 16.97
C LEU A 3 -36.72 17.04 15.78
N LEU A 4 -36.82 17.61 14.57
CA LEU A 4 -36.27 17.01 13.34
C LEU A 4 -34.74 16.78 13.44
N LYS A 5 -33.99 17.76 13.98
CA LYS A 5 -32.53 17.61 14.20
C LYS A 5 -32.20 16.46 15.15
N LYS A 6 -32.99 16.28 16.22
CA LYS A 6 -32.79 15.17 17.18
C LYS A 6 -33.09 13.81 16.56
N VAL A 7 -34.15 13.71 15.77
CA VAL A 7 -34.51 12.48 15.05
C VAL A 7 -33.43 12.11 14.04
N LEU A 8 -33.01 13.06 13.19
CA LEU A 8 -31.93 12.81 12.21
C LEU A 8 -30.62 12.38 12.87
N LEU A 9 -30.23 13.04 13.97
CA LEU A 9 -29.03 12.69 14.72
C LEU A 9 -29.15 11.29 15.35
N GLY A 10 -30.31 10.97 15.94
CA GLY A 10 -30.57 9.65 16.52
C GLY A 10 -30.53 8.53 15.49
N THR A 11 -31.16 8.73 14.33
CA THR A 11 -31.10 7.78 13.20
C THR A 11 -29.67 7.61 12.71
N PHE A 12 -28.93 8.69 12.50
CA PHE A 12 -27.52 8.63 12.07
C PHE A 12 -26.65 7.83 13.06
N LEU A 13 -26.77 8.10 14.36
CA LEU A 13 -26.04 7.38 15.40
C LEU A 13 -26.43 5.90 15.45
N LEU A 14 -27.71 5.57 15.35
CA LEU A 14 -28.18 4.18 15.32
C LEU A 14 -27.64 3.43 14.10
N THR A 15 -27.65 4.07 12.92
CA THR A 15 -27.07 3.51 11.69
C THR A 15 -25.57 3.27 11.84
N MET A 16 -24.82 4.22 12.41
CA MET A 16 -23.38 4.04 12.67
C MET A 16 -23.10 2.87 13.61
N VAL A 17 -23.87 2.74 14.69
CA VAL A 17 -23.75 1.64 15.66
C VAL A 17 -24.09 0.30 15.00
N PHE A 18 -25.11 0.25 14.16
CA PHE A 18 -25.45 -0.96 13.38
C PHE A 18 -24.32 -1.39 12.45
N PHE A 19 -23.68 -0.46 11.72
CA PHE A 19 -22.52 -0.77 10.90
C PHE A 19 -21.33 -1.29 11.71
N LEU A 20 -21.10 -0.76 12.91
CA LEU A 20 -20.09 -1.30 13.84
C LEU A 20 -20.40 -2.74 14.26
N PHE A 21 -21.68 -3.04 14.55
CA PHE A 21 -22.11 -4.40 14.92
C PHE A 21 -22.11 -5.40 13.78
N ILE A 22 -22.09 -4.96 12.52
CA ILE A 22 -21.83 -5.81 11.33
C ILE A 22 -20.34 -5.76 10.96
N GLY A 23 -19.50 -5.15 11.80
CA GLY A 23 -18.05 -4.99 11.62
C GLY A 23 -17.69 -4.42 10.26
N GLN A 24 -18.49 -3.46 9.81
CA GLN A 24 -18.18 -2.55 8.71
C GLN A 24 -17.48 -1.31 9.28
N SER A 25 -16.41 -1.50 10.07
CA SER A 25 -15.73 -0.39 10.75
C SER A 25 -15.11 0.60 9.76
N TRP A 26 -14.83 0.16 8.53
CA TRP A 26 -14.32 1.00 7.45
C TRP A 26 -15.19 2.22 7.16
N VAL A 27 -16.51 2.16 7.39
CA VAL A 27 -17.43 3.30 7.20
C VAL A 27 -17.08 4.47 8.13
N LEU A 28 -16.57 4.18 9.34
CA LEU A 28 -16.09 5.18 10.29
C LEU A 28 -14.61 5.48 10.09
N GLN A 29 -13.82 4.44 9.82
CA GLN A 29 -12.38 4.54 9.70
C GLN A 29 -11.97 5.39 8.49
N VAL A 30 -12.65 5.27 7.35
CA VAL A 30 -12.31 6.02 6.13
C VAL A 30 -12.47 7.52 6.33
N PRO A 31 -13.63 8.07 6.74
CA PRO A 31 -13.74 9.50 7.03
C PRO A 31 -12.76 9.99 8.09
N PHE A 32 -12.51 9.18 9.12
CA PHE A 32 -11.54 9.51 10.17
C PHE A 32 -10.11 9.59 9.62
N LEU A 33 -9.68 8.61 8.82
CA LEU A 33 -8.38 8.60 8.15
C LEU A 33 -8.27 9.71 7.11
N LEU A 34 -9.34 10.08 6.41
CA LEU A 34 -9.34 11.24 5.51
C LEU A 34 -9.16 12.54 6.30
N ALA A 35 -9.81 12.67 7.46
CA ALA A 35 -9.75 13.88 8.28
C ALA A 35 -8.41 14.03 9.04
N PHE A 36 -7.87 12.93 9.56
CA PHE A 36 -6.73 12.93 10.50
C PHE A 36 -5.53 12.09 10.06
N GLY A 37 -5.68 11.18 9.09
CA GLY A 37 -4.61 10.27 8.66
C GLY A 37 -3.41 10.97 8.04
N TRP A 38 -3.58 12.19 7.52
CA TRP A 38 -2.48 13.01 7.03
C TRP A 38 -1.48 13.42 8.13
N LEU A 39 -1.90 13.46 9.41
CA LEU A 39 -1.01 13.77 10.53
C LEU A 39 0.00 12.63 10.77
N ASP A 40 -0.48 11.38 10.75
CA ASP A 40 0.38 10.20 10.94
C ASP A 40 1.28 9.98 9.71
N PHE A 41 0.75 10.24 8.51
CA PHE A 41 1.54 10.31 7.29
C PHE A 41 2.66 11.35 7.40
N LEU A 42 2.37 12.58 7.86
CA LEU A 42 3.39 13.62 7.99
C LEU A 42 4.45 13.25 9.04
N LYS A 43 4.06 12.58 10.13
CA LYS A 43 4.97 12.11 11.17
C LYS A 43 5.92 11.01 10.66
N SER A 44 5.43 10.09 9.84
CA SER A 44 6.23 8.99 9.29
C SER A 44 7.10 9.42 8.10
N VAL A 45 6.56 10.27 7.22
CA VAL A 45 7.27 10.72 6.02
C VAL A 45 8.22 11.87 6.31
N GLY A 46 7.87 12.78 7.23
CA GLY A 46 8.68 13.96 7.56
C GLY A 46 10.17 13.66 7.78
N PRO A 47 10.55 12.67 8.60
CA PRO A 47 11.96 12.28 8.80
C PRO A 47 12.66 11.73 7.56
N SER A 48 11.90 11.20 6.59
CA SER A 48 12.42 10.64 5.34
C SER A 48 12.53 11.67 4.22
N VAL A 49 12.00 12.88 4.41
CA VAL A 49 12.08 13.96 3.42
C VAL A 49 13.52 14.49 3.37
N THR A 50 14.17 14.29 2.23
CA THR A 50 15.48 14.89 1.95
C THR A 50 15.30 16.23 1.27
N PHE A 51 15.85 17.30 1.85
CA PHE A 51 15.80 18.63 1.25
C PHE A 51 16.80 18.74 0.10
N ARG A 52 16.29 18.85 -1.12
CA ARG A 52 17.09 19.13 -2.31
C ARG A 52 17.14 20.64 -2.54
N TRP A 53 18.08 21.31 -1.88
CA TRP A 53 18.21 22.78 -1.93
C TRP A 53 18.31 23.35 -3.35
N GLY A 54 18.94 22.64 -4.29
CA GLY A 54 18.98 23.05 -5.70
C GLY A 54 17.59 23.14 -6.33
N ALA A 55 16.75 22.11 -6.16
CA ALA A 55 15.39 22.11 -6.67
C ALA A 55 14.51 23.19 -6.02
N ILE A 56 14.73 23.46 -4.72
CA ILE A 56 14.05 24.55 -4.02
C ILE A 56 14.47 25.91 -4.62
N GLY A 57 15.76 26.10 -4.88
CA GLY A 57 16.28 27.31 -5.51
C GLY A 57 15.71 27.55 -6.91
N GLU A 58 15.66 26.51 -7.75
CA GLU A 58 15.05 26.57 -9.08
C GLU A 58 13.55 26.91 -9.00
N ALA A 59 12.81 26.26 -8.09
CA ALA A 59 11.39 26.53 -7.88
C ALA A 59 11.15 27.98 -7.44
N LEU A 60 11.96 28.51 -6.51
CA LEU A 60 11.88 29.90 -6.05
C LEU A 60 12.23 30.89 -7.17
N LEU A 61 13.24 30.58 -7.99
CA LEU A 61 13.63 31.40 -9.13
C LEU A 61 12.48 31.50 -10.15
N VAL A 62 11.91 30.35 -10.55
CA VAL A 62 10.78 30.30 -11.49
C VAL A 62 9.55 31.01 -10.91
N ALA A 63 9.23 30.77 -9.64
CA ALA A 63 8.14 31.44 -8.96
C ALA A 63 8.35 32.97 -8.89
N GLY A 64 9.57 33.43 -8.66
CA GLY A 64 9.93 34.84 -8.64
C GLY A 64 9.78 35.50 -10.02
N ILE A 65 10.29 34.86 -11.08
CA ILE A 65 10.12 35.32 -12.46
C ILE A 65 8.63 35.41 -12.80
N LEU A 66 7.85 34.38 -12.47
CA LEU A 66 6.41 34.34 -12.71
C LEU A 66 5.67 35.42 -11.92
N ALA A 67 6.05 35.66 -10.66
CA ALA A 67 5.46 36.70 -9.81
C ALA A 67 5.68 38.09 -10.39
N VAL A 68 6.92 38.42 -10.76
CA VAL A 68 7.28 39.73 -11.33
C VAL A 68 6.62 39.90 -12.69
N GLY A 69 6.73 38.90 -13.56
CA GLY A 69 6.14 38.92 -14.90
C GLY A 69 4.62 39.08 -14.86
N SER A 70 3.93 38.26 -14.06
CA SER A 70 2.47 38.36 -13.91
C SER A 70 2.03 39.68 -13.29
N HIS A 71 2.78 40.21 -12.31
CA HIS A 71 2.46 41.52 -11.73
C HIS A 71 2.57 42.65 -12.75
N LEU A 72 3.67 42.71 -13.51
CA LEU A 72 3.88 43.73 -14.54
C LEU A 72 2.83 43.62 -15.64
N PHE A 73 2.55 42.41 -16.10
CA PHE A 73 1.55 42.12 -17.12
C PHE A 73 0.13 42.52 -16.65
N LEU A 74 -0.29 42.09 -15.47
CA LEU A 74 -1.61 42.41 -14.92
C LEU A 74 -1.76 43.89 -14.61
N ARG A 75 -0.70 44.55 -14.11
CA ARG A 75 -0.70 46.01 -13.91
C ARG A 75 -0.88 46.75 -15.24
N TRP A 76 -0.17 46.32 -16.28
CA TRP A 76 -0.32 46.88 -17.62
C TRP A 76 -1.73 46.66 -18.16
N LEU A 77 -2.25 45.43 -18.08
CA LEU A 77 -3.58 45.06 -18.56
C LEU A 77 -4.67 45.82 -17.81
N TRP A 78 -4.56 45.94 -16.49
CA TRP A 78 -5.50 46.70 -15.66
C TRP A 78 -5.57 48.17 -16.08
N ARG A 79 -4.42 48.79 -16.37
CA ARG A 79 -4.36 50.17 -16.86
C ARG A 79 -5.06 50.32 -18.21
N GLN A 80 -4.91 49.35 -19.12
CA GLN A 80 -5.59 49.39 -20.42
C GLN A 80 -7.10 49.27 -20.24
N LEU A 81 -7.56 48.29 -19.45
CA LEU A 81 -8.98 48.04 -19.20
C LEU A 81 -9.70 49.18 -18.47
N GLN A 82 -8.96 50.01 -17.74
CA GLN A 82 -9.50 51.10 -16.95
C GLN A 82 -9.22 52.49 -17.52
N SER A 83 -8.66 52.57 -18.73
CA SER A 83 -8.27 53.85 -19.37
C SER A 83 -9.45 54.83 -19.55
N GLU A 84 -10.68 54.34 -19.63
CA GLU A 84 -11.90 55.17 -19.75
C GLU A 84 -12.49 55.61 -18.39
N ARG A 85 -12.02 55.05 -17.27
CA ARG A 85 -12.54 55.40 -15.93
C ARG A 85 -11.59 56.35 -15.21
N ALA A 86 -12.01 57.60 -15.05
CA ALA A 86 -11.24 58.66 -14.38
C ALA A 86 -10.81 58.34 -12.94
N GLU A 87 -11.48 57.41 -12.25
CA GLU A 87 -11.24 57.06 -10.84
C GLU A 87 -10.57 55.68 -10.63
N ALA A 88 -10.00 55.07 -11.66
CA ALA A 88 -9.45 53.72 -11.50
C ALA A 88 -8.17 53.71 -10.63
N GLY A 89 -8.26 53.06 -9.47
CA GLY A 89 -7.11 52.86 -8.58
C GLY A 89 -6.02 51.96 -9.19
N ALA A 90 -4.77 52.15 -8.73
CA ALA A 90 -3.62 51.36 -9.14
C ALA A 90 -3.74 49.88 -8.73
N TRP A 91 -3.22 49.00 -9.57
CA TRP A 91 -3.16 47.56 -9.30
C TRP A 91 -2.31 47.27 -8.06
N ARG A 92 -2.92 46.66 -7.04
CA ARG A 92 -2.27 46.43 -5.74
C ARG A 92 -1.44 45.14 -5.76
N VAL A 93 -0.20 45.20 -5.26
CA VAL A 93 0.71 44.03 -5.18
C VAL A 93 0.07 42.83 -4.49
N ARG A 94 -0.72 43.06 -3.43
CA ARG A 94 -1.46 42.00 -2.70
C ARG A 94 -2.34 41.12 -3.60
N TRP A 95 -2.85 41.65 -4.72
CA TRP A 95 -3.67 40.88 -5.65
C TRP A 95 -2.83 39.92 -6.47
N SER A 96 -1.65 40.35 -6.93
CA SER A 96 -0.71 39.45 -7.62
C SER A 96 -0.17 38.38 -6.69
N VAL A 97 0.16 38.71 -5.44
CA VAL A 97 0.56 37.71 -4.43
C VAL A 97 -0.56 36.70 -4.19
N SER A 98 -1.81 37.16 -4.04
CA SER A 98 -2.97 36.28 -3.89
C SER A 98 -3.15 35.33 -5.08
N LEU A 99 -3.04 35.84 -6.31
CA LEU A 99 -3.13 35.02 -7.52
C LEU A 99 -1.99 34.00 -7.62
N LEU A 100 -0.77 34.40 -7.28
CA LEU A 100 0.38 33.49 -7.27
C LEU A 100 0.21 32.39 -6.22
N LEU A 101 -0.23 32.73 -5.00
CA LEU A 101 -0.52 31.75 -3.97
C LEU A 101 -1.63 30.78 -4.41
N LEU A 102 -2.69 31.28 -5.03
CA LEU A 102 -3.75 30.44 -5.57
C LEU A 102 -3.22 29.48 -6.65
N LEU A 103 -2.33 29.96 -7.53
CA LEU A 103 -1.69 29.12 -8.54
C LEU A 103 -0.80 28.04 -7.92
N VAL A 104 0.00 28.37 -6.91
CA VAL A 104 0.84 27.39 -6.19
C VAL A 104 -0.01 26.34 -5.48
N LEU A 105 -1.10 26.76 -4.82
CA LEU A 105 -2.05 25.85 -4.20
C LEU A 105 -2.72 24.94 -5.22
N PHE A 106 -3.13 25.49 -6.37
CA PHE A 106 -3.74 24.71 -7.45
C PHE A 106 -2.75 23.70 -8.05
N PHE A 107 -1.49 24.09 -8.23
CA PHE A 107 -0.42 23.19 -8.66
C PHE A 107 -0.22 22.05 -7.65
N GLY A 108 -0.13 22.36 -6.35
CA GLY A 108 -0.03 21.36 -5.29
C GLY A 108 -1.23 20.40 -5.27
N ALA A 109 -2.45 20.93 -5.39
CA ALA A 109 -3.67 20.14 -5.46
C ALA A 109 -3.69 19.20 -6.68
N THR A 110 -3.20 19.67 -7.84
CA THR A 110 -3.10 18.87 -9.07
C THR A 110 -2.09 17.74 -8.90
N MET A 111 -0.90 18.03 -8.36
CA MET A 111 0.12 17.02 -8.07
C MET A 111 -0.37 15.96 -7.06
N ALA A 112 -1.06 16.39 -6.00
CA ALA A 112 -1.67 15.47 -5.04
C ALA A 112 -2.72 14.57 -5.72
N SER A 113 -3.55 15.13 -6.59
CA SER A 113 -4.57 14.37 -7.33
C SER A 113 -3.96 13.32 -8.25
N VAL A 114 -2.87 13.63 -8.95
CA VAL A 114 -2.14 12.67 -9.79
C VAL A 114 -1.56 11.55 -8.94
N GLY A 115 -0.95 11.87 -7.79
CA GLY A 115 -0.45 10.88 -6.85
C GLY A 115 -1.55 9.92 -6.35
N ILE A 116 -2.70 10.47 -5.96
CA ILE A 116 -3.88 9.67 -5.57
C ILE A 116 -4.32 8.77 -6.74
N GLY A 117 -4.45 9.31 -7.95
CA GLY A 117 -4.85 8.55 -9.13
C GLY A 117 -3.90 7.39 -9.44
N HIS A 118 -2.59 7.60 -9.31
CA HIS A 118 -1.59 6.55 -9.49
C HIS A 118 -1.73 5.44 -8.45
N HIS A 119 -1.87 5.79 -7.16
CA HIS A 119 -2.06 4.80 -6.10
C HIS A 119 -3.37 4.03 -6.25
N VAL A 120 -4.47 4.72 -6.57
CA VAL A 120 -5.77 4.08 -6.84
C VAL A 120 -5.67 3.15 -8.04
N GLY A 121 -5.00 3.59 -9.11
CA GLY A 121 -4.76 2.76 -10.29
C GLY A 121 -3.98 1.48 -9.97
N TRP A 122 -2.93 1.59 -9.15
CA TRP A 122 -2.16 0.43 -8.70
C TRP A 122 -3.01 -0.53 -7.84
N LEU A 123 -3.82 0.01 -6.93
CA LEU A 123 -4.73 -0.78 -6.10
C LEU A 123 -5.82 -1.48 -6.93
N MET A 124 -6.38 -0.81 -7.94
CA MET A 124 -7.38 -1.40 -8.84
C MET A 124 -6.80 -2.46 -9.77
N ALA A 125 -5.53 -2.30 -10.17
CA ALA A 125 -4.83 -3.30 -10.99
C ALA A 125 -4.35 -4.50 -10.17
N GLY A 126 -4.23 -4.36 -8.85
CA GLY A 126 -3.89 -5.44 -7.94
C GLY A 126 -5.00 -6.50 -7.87
N ARG A 127 -4.61 -7.78 -7.77
CA ARG A 127 -5.57 -8.88 -7.50
C ARG A 127 -5.94 -9.00 -6.01
N GLU A 128 -5.36 -8.16 -5.16
CA GLU A 128 -5.61 -8.19 -3.73
C GLU A 128 -6.98 -7.56 -3.41
N ALA A 129 -7.70 -8.16 -2.46
CA ALA A 129 -8.97 -7.62 -2.00
C ALA A 129 -8.75 -6.22 -1.38
N LEU A 130 -9.40 -5.20 -1.95
CA LEU A 130 -9.32 -3.80 -1.50
C LEU A 130 -9.76 -3.59 -0.05
N VAL A 131 -10.62 -4.46 0.46
CA VAL A 131 -11.15 -4.40 1.81
C VAL A 131 -10.94 -5.76 2.46
N ARG A 132 -10.11 -5.80 3.49
CA ARG A 132 -10.11 -6.91 4.44
C ARG A 132 -11.20 -6.64 5.47
N GLY A 133 -12.11 -7.59 5.68
CA GLY A 133 -13.15 -7.46 6.71
C GLY A 133 -12.50 -7.22 8.07
N SER A 134 -12.97 -6.22 8.82
CA SER A 134 -12.41 -5.84 10.13
C SER A 134 -12.85 -6.75 11.26
N TRP A 135 -13.80 -7.65 11.01
CA TRP A 135 -13.96 -8.78 11.91
C TRP A 135 -12.64 -9.53 11.94
N PRO A 136 -12.17 -9.95 13.12
CA PRO A 136 -11.39 -11.17 13.17
C PRO A 136 -12.35 -12.23 12.65
N ARG A 137 -12.40 -12.41 11.32
CA ARG A 137 -13.03 -13.54 10.67
C ARG A 137 -12.50 -14.70 11.48
N TRP A 138 -13.41 -15.34 12.23
CA TRP A 138 -13.13 -16.48 13.07
C TRP A 138 -12.16 -17.35 12.30
N ARG A 139 -10.87 -17.25 12.62
CA ARG A 139 -9.76 -17.81 11.84
C ARG A 139 -9.66 -19.31 12.13
N MET A 140 -10.82 -19.94 12.35
CA MET A 140 -11.11 -21.36 12.31
C MET A 140 -11.27 -21.85 10.87
N GLU A 141 -11.37 -20.94 9.90
CA GLU A 141 -11.29 -21.25 8.48
C GLU A 141 -9.86 -21.67 8.16
N ARG A 142 -9.55 -22.96 8.46
CA ARG A 142 -8.33 -23.71 8.13
C ARG A 142 -7.18 -22.76 7.80
N ALA A 143 -6.54 -22.23 8.84
CA ALA A 143 -5.24 -21.61 8.68
C ALA A 143 -4.32 -22.69 8.12
N TRP A 144 -4.26 -22.78 6.80
CA TRP A 144 -3.10 -23.28 6.10
C TRP A 144 -1.99 -22.31 6.43
N ASN A 145 -1.46 -22.48 7.64
CA ASN A 145 -0.20 -21.92 8.06
C ASN A 145 0.86 -22.43 7.08
N SER A 146 2.02 -21.78 7.05
CA SER A 146 3.16 -22.21 6.24
C SER A 146 3.41 -23.73 6.35
N ARG A 147 3.11 -24.34 7.49
CA ARG A 147 3.12 -25.79 7.73
C ARG A 147 2.16 -26.59 6.84
N GLY A 148 0.88 -26.24 6.74
CA GLY A 148 -0.08 -26.94 5.88
C GLY A 148 0.38 -26.95 4.41
N LEU A 149 0.84 -25.79 3.92
CA LEU A 149 1.34 -25.66 2.55
C LEU A 149 2.65 -26.45 2.34
N CYS A 150 3.53 -26.46 3.34
CA CYS A 150 4.76 -27.23 3.32
C CYS A 150 4.45 -28.73 3.23
N LEU A 151 3.51 -29.22 4.03
CA LEU A 151 3.07 -30.62 3.98
C LEU A 151 2.44 -30.97 2.63
N ALA A 152 1.59 -30.12 2.07
CA ALA A 152 1.06 -30.35 0.72
C ALA A 152 2.16 -30.39 -0.35
N ALA A 153 3.19 -29.55 -0.25
CA ALA A 153 4.34 -29.60 -1.15
C ALA A 153 5.08 -30.95 -1.06
N VAL A 154 5.32 -31.44 0.16
CA VAL A 154 5.94 -32.76 0.39
C VAL A 154 5.06 -33.88 -0.14
N THR A 155 3.76 -33.87 0.14
CA THR A 155 2.82 -34.88 -0.37
C THR A 155 2.80 -34.92 -1.90
N ARG A 156 2.89 -33.78 -2.59
CA ARG A 156 2.99 -33.73 -4.06
C ARG A 156 4.33 -34.28 -4.56
N LEU A 157 5.43 -33.98 -3.88
CA LEU A 157 6.74 -34.56 -4.21
C LEU A 157 6.73 -36.09 -4.07
N GLU A 158 6.10 -36.61 -3.02
CA GLU A 158 5.94 -38.06 -2.78
C GLU A 158 5.05 -38.73 -3.83
N ALA A 159 4.05 -38.01 -4.34
CA ALA A 159 3.22 -38.45 -5.47
C ALA A 159 3.96 -38.44 -6.82
N GLY A 160 5.24 -38.05 -6.86
CA GLY A 160 6.06 -38.07 -8.06
C GLY A 160 6.02 -36.79 -8.89
N THR A 161 5.43 -35.70 -8.37
CA THR A 161 5.45 -34.39 -9.04
C THR A 161 6.90 -33.87 -9.11
N PRO A 162 7.41 -33.46 -10.29
CA PRO A 162 8.74 -32.87 -10.42
C PRO A 162 8.89 -31.63 -9.52
N LEU A 163 10.07 -31.48 -8.90
CA LEU A 163 10.32 -30.41 -7.93
C LEU A 163 10.06 -29.00 -8.47
N ALA A 164 10.33 -28.79 -9.77
CA ALA A 164 10.11 -27.52 -10.46
C ALA A 164 8.62 -27.19 -10.68
N ASP A 165 7.75 -28.21 -10.73
CA ASP A 165 6.33 -28.04 -11.03
C ASP A 165 5.48 -27.86 -9.76
N ILE A 166 5.99 -28.22 -8.58
CA ILE A 166 5.24 -28.16 -7.32
C ILE A 166 4.61 -26.79 -7.06
N PRO A 167 5.32 -25.65 -7.18
CA PRO A 167 4.69 -24.33 -6.98
C PRO A 167 3.52 -24.07 -7.95
N ARG A 168 3.64 -24.56 -9.19
CA ARG A 168 2.59 -24.43 -10.21
C ARG A 168 1.36 -25.26 -9.85
N TYR A 169 1.58 -26.49 -9.38
CA TYR A 169 0.49 -27.35 -8.90
C TYR A 169 -0.23 -26.76 -7.70
N LEU A 170 0.51 -26.24 -6.71
CA LEU A 170 -0.08 -25.63 -5.52
C LEU A 170 -0.93 -24.38 -5.85
N LEU A 171 -0.57 -23.62 -6.89
CA LEU A 171 -1.35 -22.49 -7.39
C LEU A 171 -2.58 -22.91 -8.21
N GLN A 172 -2.57 -24.10 -8.83
CA GLN A 172 -3.69 -24.61 -9.64
C GLN A 172 -4.74 -25.34 -8.80
N ASP A 173 -4.34 -25.94 -7.69
CA ASP A 173 -5.22 -26.68 -6.78
C ASP A 173 -6.12 -25.72 -5.98
N PRO A 174 -7.47 -25.82 -6.10
CA PRO A 174 -8.40 -24.92 -5.40
C PRO A 174 -8.21 -24.86 -3.88
N GLU A 175 -7.73 -25.94 -3.24
CA GLU A 175 -7.54 -25.98 -1.79
C GLU A 175 -6.29 -25.24 -1.33
N THR A 176 -5.22 -25.26 -2.13
CA THR A 176 -3.93 -24.64 -1.78
C THR A 176 -3.68 -23.32 -2.51
N ARG A 177 -4.54 -22.94 -3.46
CA ARG A 177 -4.35 -21.74 -4.28
C ARG A 177 -4.24 -20.46 -3.47
N GLU A 178 -5.23 -20.15 -2.66
CA GLU A 178 -5.23 -18.92 -1.84
C GLU A 178 -4.01 -18.88 -0.89
N PRO A 179 -3.68 -19.96 -0.14
CA PRO A 179 -2.45 -20.03 0.63
C PRO A 179 -1.17 -19.82 -0.19
N SER A 180 -1.08 -20.38 -1.40
CA SER A 180 0.09 -20.27 -2.31
C SER A 180 0.24 -18.89 -2.95
N GLU A 181 -0.87 -18.18 -3.15
CA GLU A 181 -0.85 -16.78 -3.59
C GLU A 181 -0.27 -15.88 -2.48
N ASN A 182 -0.45 -16.25 -1.21
CA ASN A 182 0.00 -15.48 -0.04
C ASN A 182 1.36 -15.91 0.53
N HIS A 183 1.91 -17.05 0.10
CA HIS A 183 3.20 -17.57 0.56
C HIS A 183 4.18 -17.79 -0.61
N TYR A 184 5.47 -17.76 -0.32
CA TYR A 184 6.49 -18.32 -1.19
C TYR A 184 6.71 -19.78 -0.81
N VAL A 185 6.84 -20.65 -1.81
CA VAL A 185 7.26 -22.05 -1.64
C VAL A 185 8.55 -22.21 -2.42
N VAL A 186 9.67 -22.30 -1.70
CA VAL A 186 11.00 -22.43 -2.29
C VAL A 186 11.48 -23.85 -2.06
N SER A 187 11.69 -24.59 -3.13
CA SER A 187 12.28 -25.92 -3.08
C SER A 187 13.81 -25.86 -3.14
N ARG A 188 14.47 -26.78 -2.43
CA ARG A 188 15.92 -26.91 -2.44
C ARG A 188 16.36 -28.35 -2.22
N VAL A 189 17.45 -28.73 -2.90
CA VAL A 189 18.20 -29.94 -2.57
C VAL A 189 19.28 -29.56 -1.56
N GLU A 190 19.23 -30.17 -0.38
CA GLU A 190 20.17 -29.94 0.71
C GLU A 190 21.49 -30.68 0.47
N PRO A 191 22.59 -30.34 1.17
CA PRO A 191 23.89 -30.97 0.96
C PRO A 191 23.89 -32.50 1.09
N GLY A 192 22.93 -33.08 1.83
CA GLY A 192 22.73 -34.52 1.94
C GLY A 192 21.97 -35.16 0.78
N GLY A 193 21.62 -34.42 -0.27
CA GLY A 193 20.79 -34.88 -1.38
C GLY A 193 19.29 -34.92 -1.06
N GLU A 194 18.90 -34.61 0.17
CA GLU A 194 17.50 -34.55 0.56
C GLU A 194 16.82 -33.31 -0.03
N THR A 195 15.59 -33.47 -0.50
CA THR A 195 14.79 -32.37 -1.00
C THR A 195 13.93 -31.80 0.13
N GLY A 196 14.05 -30.49 0.34
CA GLY A 196 13.28 -29.73 1.31
C GLY A 196 12.54 -28.55 0.68
N PHE A 197 11.52 -28.06 1.37
CA PHE A 197 10.76 -26.87 1.03
C PHE A 197 10.87 -25.87 2.17
N LEU A 198 11.01 -24.60 1.81
CA LEU A 198 10.83 -23.48 2.72
C LEU A 198 9.57 -22.72 2.31
N VAL A 199 8.62 -22.61 3.24
CA VAL A 199 7.38 -21.87 3.06
C VAL A 199 7.33 -20.67 3.99
N PHE A 200 7.06 -19.48 3.46
CA PHE A 200 6.97 -18.27 4.27
C PHE A 200 6.05 -17.24 3.62
N ALA A 201 5.52 -16.31 4.41
CA ALA A 201 4.58 -15.30 3.92
C ALA A 201 5.25 -14.35 2.90
N ARG A 202 4.50 -13.93 1.88
CA ARG A 202 4.96 -12.91 0.93
C ARG A 202 4.97 -11.50 1.52
N ASP A 203 4.05 -11.23 2.46
CA ASP A 203 3.98 -9.97 3.19
C ASP A 203 5.17 -9.88 4.16
N PRO A 204 6.04 -8.86 4.05
CA PRO A 204 7.22 -8.72 4.91
C PRO A 204 6.87 -8.52 6.39
N LEU A 205 5.70 -7.95 6.70
CA LEU A 205 5.25 -7.81 8.09
C LEU A 205 4.84 -9.17 8.67
N ALA A 206 4.11 -9.96 7.88
CA ALA A 206 3.74 -11.33 8.26
C ALA A 206 4.97 -12.24 8.36
N LEU A 207 5.94 -12.12 7.45
CA LEU A 207 7.22 -12.83 7.56
C LEU A 207 7.95 -12.46 8.85
N LYS A 208 7.95 -11.19 9.25
CA LYS A 208 8.60 -10.73 10.48
C LYS A 208 7.92 -11.27 11.75
N SER A 209 6.59 -11.39 11.76
CA SER A 209 5.84 -11.90 12.91
C SER A 209 5.79 -13.42 12.99
N ASP A 210 5.60 -14.08 11.84
CA ASP A 210 5.24 -15.49 11.76
C ASP A 210 6.43 -16.36 11.31
N GLY A 211 7.46 -15.76 10.72
CA GLY A 211 8.64 -16.45 10.22
C GLY A 211 8.35 -17.31 8.98
N GLY A 212 9.02 -18.44 8.90
CA GLY A 212 8.87 -19.45 7.86
C GLY A 212 8.83 -20.85 8.44
N VAL A 213 8.53 -21.81 7.58
CA VAL A 213 8.43 -23.22 7.92
C VAL A 213 9.20 -24.04 6.92
N ARG A 214 10.09 -24.90 7.42
CA ARG A 214 10.86 -25.85 6.62
C ARG A 214 10.34 -27.27 6.84
N CYS A 215 10.21 -28.00 5.74
CA CYS A 215 9.87 -29.42 5.74
C CYS A 215 10.74 -30.16 4.73
N SER A 216 11.12 -31.39 5.04
CA SER A 216 11.80 -32.31 4.12
C SER A 216 10.99 -33.59 3.95
N LYS A 217 11.34 -34.37 2.92
CA LYS A 217 10.74 -35.69 2.68
C LYS A 217 11.04 -36.72 3.80
N SER A 218 12.19 -36.57 4.46
CA SER A 218 12.65 -37.47 5.53
C SER A 218 12.02 -37.18 6.89
N GLN A 219 11.49 -35.96 7.07
CA GLN A 219 10.98 -35.45 8.33
C GLN A 219 9.53 -35.88 8.54
N ARG A 220 9.16 -36.22 9.78
CA ARG A 220 7.78 -36.58 10.09
C ARG A 220 6.86 -35.34 10.04
N PRO A 221 5.56 -35.50 9.75
CA PRO A 221 4.63 -34.37 9.69
C PRO A 221 4.54 -33.54 10.98
N ASP A 222 4.84 -34.15 12.13
CA ASP A 222 4.89 -33.52 13.45
C ASP A 222 6.17 -32.70 13.71
N GLU A 223 7.26 -33.01 13.00
CA GLU A 223 8.62 -32.47 13.25
C GLU A 223 8.97 -31.21 12.47
N VAL A 224 8.03 -30.65 11.70
CA VAL A 224 8.22 -29.47 10.85
C VAL A 224 8.93 -28.31 11.58
N GLU A 225 10.03 -27.81 11.01
CA GLU A 225 10.91 -26.82 11.63
C GLU A 225 10.38 -25.40 11.37
N SER A 226 10.07 -24.66 12.45
CA SER A 226 9.75 -23.23 12.36
C SER A 226 11.03 -22.39 12.38
N LEU A 227 11.14 -21.46 11.44
CA LEU A 227 12.26 -20.54 11.30
C LEU A 227 11.79 -19.11 11.58
N ASP A 228 12.56 -18.32 12.32
CA ASP A 228 12.31 -16.89 12.41
C ASP A 228 12.69 -16.16 11.09
N ALA A 229 12.32 -14.88 10.98
CA ALA A 229 12.56 -14.10 9.76
C ALA A 229 14.06 -14.00 9.39
N GLU A 230 14.95 -13.98 10.39
CA GLU A 230 16.40 -13.91 10.17
C GLU A 230 16.96 -15.25 9.65
N ALA A 231 16.46 -16.37 10.18
CA ALA A 231 16.78 -17.70 9.72
C ALA A 231 16.27 -17.93 8.28
N VAL A 232 15.07 -17.45 7.95
CA VAL A 232 14.56 -17.44 6.55
C VAL A 232 15.51 -16.66 5.64
N ALA A 233 15.91 -15.44 6.03
CA ALA A 233 16.82 -14.62 5.23
C ALA A 233 18.18 -15.30 5.03
N ARG A 234 18.75 -15.90 6.08
CA ARG A 234 20.01 -16.68 6.01
C ARG A 234 19.87 -17.90 5.10
N TRP A 235 18.76 -18.61 5.18
CA TRP A 235 18.50 -19.77 4.33
C TRP A 235 18.43 -19.39 2.85
N LEU A 236 17.75 -18.27 2.53
CA LEU A 236 17.65 -17.73 1.17
C LEU A 236 19.01 -17.23 0.66
N ALA A 237 19.79 -16.55 1.50
CA ALA A 237 21.12 -16.05 1.13
C ALA A 237 22.13 -17.19 0.88
N GLY A 238 22.01 -18.29 1.61
CA GLY A 238 22.84 -19.47 1.43
C GLY A 238 22.44 -20.36 0.25
N ALA A 239 21.38 -20.05 -0.48
CA ALA A 239 20.87 -20.86 -1.59
C ALA A 239 21.50 -20.46 -2.93
N ALA A 240 22.31 -21.36 -3.51
CA ALA A 240 22.47 -21.37 -4.95
C ALA A 240 21.13 -21.84 -5.55
N PRO A 241 20.44 -21.05 -6.39
CA PRO A 241 19.20 -21.50 -7.00
C PRO A 241 19.48 -22.73 -7.85
N VAL A 242 18.65 -23.78 -7.69
CA VAL A 242 18.60 -24.88 -8.67
C VAL A 242 17.95 -24.28 -9.92
N VAL A 243 18.77 -23.67 -10.77
CA VAL A 243 18.36 -23.29 -12.12
C VAL A 243 18.04 -24.60 -12.81
N GLY A 244 16.75 -24.88 -13.03
CA GLY A 244 16.33 -26.02 -13.82
C GLY A 244 17.04 -25.95 -15.16
N SER A 245 18.01 -26.83 -15.37
CA SER A 245 18.62 -27.05 -16.67
C SER A 245 17.51 -27.52 -17.58
N THR A 246 16.95 -26.59 -18.34
CA THR A 246 15.99 -26.88 -19.40
C THR A 246 16.75 -27.70 -20.45
N PRO A 247 16.29 -28.88 -20.84
CA PRO A 247 16.84 -29.58 -22.00
C PRO A 247 16.57 -28.80 -23.30
#